data_AF-A0A447P4Q0-F1
#
_entry.id   AF-A0A447P4Q0-F1
#
_cell.length_a   1.000
_cell.length_b   1.000
_cell.length_c   1.000
_cell.angle_alpha   90.00
_cell.angle_beta   90.00
_cell.angle_gamma   90.00
#
_symmetry.space_group_name_H-M   'P 1'
#
loop_
_entity.id
_entity.type
_entity.pdbx_description
1 polymer ?
#
loop_
_entity_poly.entity_id
_entity_poly.type
_entity_poly.pdbx_seq_one_letter_code
_entity_poly.pdbx_strand_id
1 'polypeptide(L)' 'MEIIQERLEREYDLDLITTAPTVVYEVETTAKETIYVDSPSKLPPLNNIYELREPIRRMSYAVTTSLFR' A
#
# COMPACT_ATOMS: atom_id res chain seq x y z
N MET A 1 12.08 1.22 -3.79
CA MET A 1 12.10 2.67 -3.50
C MET A 1 13.37 3.08 -2.78
N GLU A 2 13.84 2.31 -1.81
CA GLU A 2 15.03 2.59 -0.99
C GLU A 2 16.31 2.88 -1.80
N ILE A 3 16.65 2.04 -2.79
CA ILE A 3 17.85 2.23 -3.64
C ILE A 3 17.81 3.55 -4.45
N ILE A 4 16.62 3.99 -4.86
CA ILE A 4 16.48 5.21 -5.68
C ILE A 4 16.63 6.45 -4.81
N GLN A 5 16.12 6.42 -3.58
CA GLN A 5 16.25 7.51 -2.61
C GLN A 5 17.72 7.71 -2.20
N GLU A 6 18.43 6.64 -1.82
CA GLU A 6 19.84 6.71 -1.41
C GLU A 6 20.73 7.32 -2.51
N ARG A 7 20.45 7.00 -3.77
CA ARG A 7 21.19 7.55 -4.92
C ARG A 7 20.91 9.04 -5.12
N LEU A 8 19.65 9.47 -4.98
CA LEU A 8 19.27 10.88 -5.17
C LEU A 8 19.82 11.78 -4.08
N GLU A 9 19.81 11.34 -2.82
CA GLU A 9 20.40 12.07 -1.70
C GLU A 9 21.93 12.22 -1.87
N ARG A 10 22.62 11.16 -2.28
CA ARG A 10 24.08 11.18 -2.43
C ARG A 10 24.58 11.88 -3.68
N GLU A 11 23.92 11.70 -4.82
CA GLU A 11 24.39 12.23 -6.11
C GLU A 11 23.88 13.66 -6.36
N TYR A 12 22.74 14.05 -5.79
CA TYR A 12 22.07 15.33 -6.08
C TYR A 12 21.81 16.21 -4.85
N ASP A 13 22.22 15.80 -3.65
CA ASP A 13 22.04 16.54 -2.38
C ASP A 13 20.58 16.96 -2.14
N LEU A 14 19.64 16.10 -2.56
CA LEU A 14 18.20 16.32 -2.46
C LEU A 14 17.65 15.65 -1.19
N ASP A 15 17.13 16.45 -0.28
CA ASP A 15 16.45 15.96 0.92
C ASP A 15 15.01 15.51 0.56
N LEU A 16 14.78 14.19 0.53
CA LEU A 16 13.53 13.59 0.05
C LEU A 16 12.59 13.27 1.20
N ILE A 17 11.46 13.97 1.28
CA ILE A 17 10.39 13.61 2.22
C ILE A 17 9.57 12.46 1.61
N THR A 18 9.80 11.26 2.12
CA THR A 18 9.10 10.06 1.65
C THR A 18 7.75 9.91 2.37
N THR A 19 6.66 9.83 1.61
CA THR A 19 5.34 9.49 2.17
C THR A 19 5.16 7.99 2.28
N ALA A 20 4.27 7.55 3.18
CA ALA A 20 3.92 6.15 3.30
C ALA A 20 3.47 5.54 1.95
N PRO A 21 3.90 4.32 1.62
CA PRO A 21 3.45 3.65 0.40
C PRO A 21 1.95 3.36 0.49
N THR A 22 1.20 3.68 -0.56
CA THR A 22 -0.21 3.32 -0.67
C THR A 22 -0.40 1.95 -1.34
N VAL A 23 -1.48 1.27 -0.96
CA VAL A 23 -1.92 0.03 -1.58
C VAL A 23 -3.21 0.27 -2.35
N VAL A 24 -3.46 -0.54 -3.38
CA VAL A 24 -4.70 -0.48 -4.15
C VAL A 24 -5.77 -1.30 -3.44
N TYR A 25 -6.91 -0.68 -3.18
CA TYR A 25 -8.10 -1.32 -2.63
C TYR A 25 -9.06 -1.72 -3.76
N GLU A 26 -9.79 -2.81 -3.56
CA GLU A 26 -10.88 -3.21 -4.43
C GLU A 26 -12.19 -2.89 -3.71
N VAL A 27 -13.06 -2.10 -4.33
CA VAL A 27 -14.34 -1.69 -3.77
C VAL A 27 -15.45 -2.19 -4.67
N GLU A 28 -16.39 -2.94 -4.10
CA GLU A 28 -17.62 -3.32 -4.78
C GLU A 28 -18.69 -2.28 -4.43
N THR A 29 -19.25 -1.67 -5.47
CA THR A 29 -20.31 -0.66 -5.30
C THR A 29 -21.67 -1.31 -5.12
N THR A 30 -22.66 -0.55 -4.63
CA THR A 30 -24.06 -1.00 -4.54
C THR A 30 -24.68 -1.33 -5.91
N ALA A 31 -24.08 -0.83 -6.99
CA ALA A 31 -24.42 -1.18 -8.38
C ALA A 31 -23.80 -2.51 -8.84
N LYS A 32 -23.09 -3.24 -7.97
CA LYS A 32 -22.29 -4.45 -8.27
C LYS A 32 -21.17 -4.23 -9.28
N GLU A 33 -20.65 -3.01 -9.36
CA GLU A 33 -19.45 -2.69 -10.13
C GLU A 33 -18.22 -2.69 -9.22
N THR A 34 -17.14 -3.30 -9.69
CA THR A 34 -15.85 -3.36 -9.00
C THR A 34 -14.96 -2.20 -9.45
N ILE A 35 -14.52 -1.38 -8.51
CA ILE A 35 -13.59 -0.27 -8.75
C ILE A 35 -12.28 -0.48 -7.98
N TYR A 36 -11.17 -0.07 -8.59
CA TYR A 36 -9.86 -0.08 -7.95
C TYR A 36 -9.51 1.32 -7.47
N VAL A 37 -9.19 1.45 -6.18
CA VAL A 37 -8.93 2.72 -5.51
C VAL A 37 -7.47 2.75 -5.05
N ASP A 38 -6.68 3.64 -5.63
CA ASP A 38 -5.25 3.84 -5.36
C ASP A 38 -4.97 4.85 -4.24
N SER A 39 -5.99 5.61 -3.82
CA SER A 39 -5.89 6.64 -2.80
C SER A 39 -7.17 6.72 -1.98
N PRO A 40 -7.08 6.82 -0.64
CA PRO A 40 -8.25 6.87 0.23
C PRO A 40 -9.16 8.07 -0.05
N SER A 41 -8.63 9.16 -0.60
CA SER A 41 -9.42 10.34 -0.99
C SER A 41 -10.35 10.10 -2.20
N LYS A 42 -10.11 9.05 -2.99
CA LYS A 42 -10.95 8.69 -4.15
C LYS A 42 -12.01 7.65 -3.81
N LEU A 43 -12.17 7.30 -2.52
CA LEU A 43 -13.22 6.39 -2.09
C LEU A 43 -14.60 6.98 -2.42
N PRO A 44 -15.52 6.18 -3.01
CA PRO A 44 -16.88 6.63 -3.23
C PRO A 44 -17.58 6.88 -1.88
N PRO A 45 -18.69 7.66 -1.88
CA PRO A 45 -19.46 7.90 -0.67
C PRO A 45 -19.90 6.57 -0.03
N LEU A 46 -19.90 6.51 1.31
CA LEU A 46 -20.17 5.30 2.10
C LEU A 46 -21.48 4.59 1.70
N ASN A 47 -22.49 5.34 1.27
CA ASN A 47 -23.78 4.79 0.81
C ASN A 47 -23.67 3.95 -0.48
N ASN A 48 -22.62 4.16 -1.27
CA ASN A 48 -22.40 3.47 -2.54
C ASN A 48 -21.43 2.30 -2.39
N ILE A 49 -20.91 2.04 -1.18
CA ILE A 49 -20.00 0.92 -0.90
C ILE A 49 -20.82 -0.27 -0.44
N TYR A 50 -20.76 -1.36 -1.18
CA TYR A 50 -21.34 -2.65 -0.78
C TYR A 50 -20.32 -3.49 -0.01
N GLU A 51 -19.11 -3.60 -0.57
CA GLU A 51 -18.01 -4.36 0.04
C GLU A 51 -16.68 -3.64 -0.22
N LEU A 52 -15.77 -3.68 0.76
CA LEU A 52 -14.41 -3.16 0.63
C LEU A 52 -13.44 -4.31 0.89
N ARG A 53 -12.61 -4.61 -0.12
CA ARG A 53 -11.65 -5.71 -0.10
C ARG A 53 -10.23 -5.16 0.00
N GLU A 54 -9.54 -5.58 1.06
CA GLU A 54 -8.14 -5.22 1.29
C GLU A 54 -7.19 -6.19 0.58
N PRO A 55 -6.04 -5.70 0.07
CA PRO A 55 -5.06 -6.55 -0.58
C PRO A 55 -4.31 -7.42 0.44
N ILE A 56 -4.57 -8.73 0.43
CA ILE A 56 -3.87 -9.69 1.29
C ILE A 56 -2.69 -10.28 0.52
N ARG A 57 -1.47 -10.17 1.08
CA ARG A 57 -0.27 -10.82 0.53
C ARG A 57 0.17 -11.97 1.43
N ARG A 58 0.36 -13.15 0.85
CA ARG A 58 1.01 -14.28 1.53
C ARG A 58 2.51 -14.04 1.57
N MET A 59 3.09 -14.05 2.77
CA MET A 59 4.53 -13.94 2.96
C MET A 59 5.02 -15.12 3.81
N SER A 60 6.04 -15.82 3.30
CA SER A 60 6.77 -16.83 4.03
C SER A 60 8.09 -16.23 4.49
N TYR A 61 8.40 -16.30 5.78
CA TYR A 61 9.67 -15.86 6.33
C TYR A 61 10.32 -17.03 7.09
N ALA A 62 11.63 -17.20 6.91
CA ALA A 62 12.41 -18.19 7.64
C ALA A 62 13.00 -17.52 8.88
N VAL A 63 12.74 -18.09 10.06
CA VAL A 63 13.38 -17.65 11.30
C VAL A 63 14.36 -18.69 11.78
N THR A 64 15.51 -18.23 12.29
CA THR A 64 16.45 -19.09 12.98
C THR A 64 16.01 -19.27 14.43
N THR A 65 15.85 -20.53 14.86
CA THR A 65 15.35 -20.94 16.18
C THR A 65 16.14 -20.36 17.37
N SER A 66 17.33 -19.80 17.16
CA SER A 66 18.15 -19.18 18.21
C SER A 66 17.62 -17.84 18.75
N LEU A 67 16.56 -17.27 18.15
CA LEU A 67 15.92 -16.02 18.59
C LEU A 67 14.89 -16.20 19.72
N PHE A 68 14.61 -17.44 20.14
CA PHE A 68 13.82 -17.74 21.33
C PHE A 68 14.75 -18.30 22.43
N ARG A 69 15.47 -17.42 23.13
CA ARG A 69 16.13 -17.76 24.40
C ARG A 69 15.89 -16.67 25.43
#